data_AF-A0A2H0W785-F1
#
_entry.id   AF-A0A2H0W785-F1
#
_cell.length_a   1.000
_cell.length_b   1.000
_cell.length_c   1.000
_cell.angle_alpha   90.00
_cell.angle_beta   90.00
_cell.angle_gamma   90.00
#
_symmetry.space_group_name_H-M   'P 1'
#
loop_
_entity.id
_entity.type
_entity.pdbx_description
1 polymer ?
#
loop_
_entity_poly.entity_id
_entity_poly.type
_entity_poly.pdbx_seq_one_letter_code
_entity_poly.pdbx_strand_id
1 'polypeptide(L)'
;MGIKEMLKGVVEGTAEVTEALVGAVAGVVKEGTEDVTDIFGAVIELGKDGVVDVTEGVKDVYVGAVKALTEAGKTTEEAIEEVSSKAAGAIGKISEDSMETVGSAAKKGIEEAKGVLKKPLQ
;
A
#
# COMPACT_ATOMS: atom_id res chain seq x y z
N MET A 1 -3.11 14.40 -12.30
CA MET A 1 -3.65 13.03 -12.19
C MET A 1 -3.53 12.68 -10.73
N GLY A 2 -4.62 12.29 -10.07
CA GLY A 2 -4.53 11.89 -8.65
C GLY A 2 -3.85 10.53 -8.52
N ILE A 3 -3.25 10.24 -7.35
CA ILE A 3 -2.63 8.93 -7.05
C ILE A 3 -3.58 7.76 -7.35
N LYS A 4 -4.88 7.91 -7.05
CA LYS A 4 -5.91 6.91 -7.35
C LYS A 4 -6.03 6.60 -8.84
N GLU A 5 -6.05 7.63 -9.69
CA GLU A 5 -6.14 7.46 -11.15
C GLU A 5 -4.86 6.87 -11.73
N MET A 6 -3.69 7.25 -11.18
CA MET A 6 -2.42 6.67 -11.55
C MET A 6 -2.39 5.17 -11.22
N LEU A 7 -2.67 4.80 -9.97
CA LEU A 7 -2.70 3.40 -9.54
C LEU A 7 -3.74 2.60 -10.33
N LYS A 8 -4.92 3.18 -10.59
CA LYS A 8 -5.94 2.56 -11.45
C LYS A 8 -5.41 2.26 -12.85
N GLY A 9 -4.75 3.24 -13.48
CA GLY A 9 -4.15 3.06 -14.81
C GLY A 9 -3.05 2.00 -14.82
N VAL A 10 -2.26 1.91 -13.74
CA VAL A 10 -1.24 0.86 -13.58
C VAL A 10 -1.87 -0.52 -13.54
N VAL A 11 -2.93 -0.72 -12.74
CA VAL A 11 -3.55 -2.05 -12.58
C VAL A 11 -4.41 -2.46 -13.77
N GLU A 12 -5.08 -1.53 -14.44
CA GLU A 12 -5.87 -1.83 -15.65
C GLU A 12 -4.98 -2.03 -16.90
N GLY A 13 -3.77 -1.46 -16.90
CA GLY A 13 -2.83 -1.53 -18.02
C GLY A 13 -1.96 -2.78 -18.05
N THR A 14 -2.06 -3.67 -17.06
CA THR A 14 -1.17 -4.82 -16.90
C THR A 14 -1.91 -6.09 -16.47
N ALA A 15 -1.39 -7.25 -16.87
CA ALA A 15 -1.81 -8.53 -16.32
C ALA A 15 -1.17 -8.83 -14.95
N GLU A 16 -0.02 -8.20 -14.65
CA GLU A 16 0.77 -8.43 -13.45
C GLU A 16 0.54 -7.30 -12.43
N VAL A 17 -0.68 -7.26 -11.87
CA VAL A 17 -1.17 -6.19 -11.00
C VAL A 17 -0.27 -5.96 -9.78
N THR A 18 0.14 -7.03 -9.10
CA THR A 18 0.96 -6.94 -7.87
C THR A 18 2.31 -6.29 -8.13
N GLU A 19 3.08 -6.78 -9.10
CA GLU A 19 4.42 -6.25 -9.36
C GLU A 19 4.38 -4.80 -9.83
N ALA A 20 3.39 -4.48 -10.67
CA ALA A 20 3.17 -3.13 -11.15
C ALA A 20 2.77 -2.17 -10.02
N LEU A 21 1.88 -2.59 -9.12
CA LEU A 21 1.46 -1.78 -7.98
C LEU A 21 2.62 -1.55 -7.00
N VAL A 22 3.37 -2.61 -6.65
CA VAL A 22 4.57 -2.52 -5.80
C VAL A 22 5.58 -1.55 -6.41
N GLY A 23 5.84 -1.66 -7.72
CA GLY A 23 6.78 -0.80 -8.44
C GLY A 23 6.34 0.65 -8.49
N ALA A 24 5.06 0.90 -8.80
CA ALA A 24 4.48 2.25 -8.85
C ALA A 24 4.55 2.93 -7.47
N VAL A 25 4.15 2.23 -6.42
CA VAL A 25 4.23 2.76 -5.05
C VAL A 25 5.68 3.01 -4.65
N ALA A 26 6.59 2.08 -4.95
CA ALA A 26 7.99 2.28 -4.62
C ALA A 26 8.58 3.51 -5.34
N GLY A 27 8.18 3.75 -6.59
CA GLY A 27 8.54 4.96 -7.34
C GLY A 27 8.04 6.22 -6.65
N VAL A 28 6.72 6.32 -6.41
CA VAL A 28 6.07 7.48 -5.76
C VAL A 28 6.71 7.79 -4.40
N VAL A 29 6.96 6.77 -3.58
CA VAL A 29 7.57 6.94 -2.25
C VAL A 29 9.03 7.39 -2.34
N LYS A 30 9.81 6.88 -3.31
CA LYS A 30 11.19 7.33 -3.54
C LYS A 30 11.26 8.75 -4.05
N GLU A 31 10.37 9.12 -4.96
CA GLU A 31 10.30 10.47 -5.51
C GLU A 31 9.75 11.47 -4.48
N GLY A 32 9.05 10.98 -3.44
CA GLY A 32 8.44 11.80 -2.40
C GLY A 32 7.28 12.64 -2.93
N THR A 33 6.64 12.21 -4.02
CA THR A 33 5.60 12.99 -4.72
C THR A 33 4.25 12.89 -4.04
N GLU A 34 3.96 11.78 -3.35
CA GLU A 34 2.76 11.60 -2.54
C GLU A 34 3.08 10.97 -1.19
N ASP A 35 2.24 11.29 -0.19
CA ASP A 35 2.36 10.68 1.13
C ASP A 35 1.86 9.23 1.10
N VAL A 36 2.59 8.32 1.76
CA VAL A 36 2.19 6.91 1.85
C VAL A 36 0.77 6.75 2.40
N THR A 37 0.31 7.63 3.29
CA THR A 37 -1.08 7.62 3.77
C THR A 37 -2.09 7.83 2.64
N ASP A 38 -1.81 8.73 1.68
CA ASP A 38 -2.66 8.98 0.52
C ASP A 38 -2.64 7.80 -0.46
N ILE A 39 -1.49 7.15 -0.64
CA ILE A 39 -1.35 5.93 -1.46
C ILE A 39 -2.24 4.80 -0.89
N PHE A 40 -2.20 4.59 0.44
CA PHE A 40 -3.08 3.62 1.09
C PHE A 40 -4.56 3.98 0.96
N GLY A 41 -4.91 5.26 1.14
CA GLY A 41 -6.28 5.73 0.93
C GLY A 41 -6.76 5.39 -0.48
N ALA A 42 -5.92 5.67 -1.48
CA ALA A 42 -6.22 5.44 -2.88
C ALA A 42 -6.42 3.95 -3.22
N VAL A 43 -5.53 3.05 -2.78
CA VAL A 43 -5.71 1.62 -3.06
C VAL A 43 -6.96 1.05 -2.37
N ILE A 44 -7.27 1.56 -1.18
CA ILE A 44 -8.47 1.13 -0.46
C ILE A 44 -9.73 1.60 -1.18
N GLU A 45 -9.75 2.85 -1.67
CA GLU A 45 -10.83 3.32 -2.53
C GLU A 45 -10.97 2.50 -3.80
N LEU A 46 -9.86 2.16 -4.47
CA LEU A 46 -9.89 1.30 -5.65
C LEU A 46 -10.49 -0.08 -5.35
N GLY A 47 -10.22 -0.63 -4.18
CA GLY A 47 -10.84 -1.88 -3.77
C GLY A 47 -12.34 -1.75 -3.45
N LYS A 48 -12.79 -0.59 -2.95
CA LYS A 48 -14.22 -0.28 -2.83
C LYS A 48 -14.91 -0.18 -4.18
N ASP A 49 -14.20 0.35 -5.18
CA ASP A 49 -14.66 0.44 -6.57
C ASP A 49 -14.57 -0.92 -7.31
N GLY A 50 -14.06 -1.97 -6.66
CA GLY A 50 -13.92 -3.32 -7.23
C GLY A 50 -12.80 -3.45 -8.25
N VAL A 51 -11.88 -2.50 -8.31
CA VAL A 51 -10.74 -2.49 -9.25
C VAL A 51 -9.64 -3.45 -8.79
N VAL A 52 -9.41 -3.54 -7.48
CA VAL A 52 -8.41 -4.41 -6.86
C VAL A 52 -8.99 -5.10 -5.63
N ASP A 53 -8.40 -6.21 -5.19
CA ASP A 53 -8.71 -6.72 -3.85
C ASP A 53 -8.08 -5.79 -2.80
N VAL A 54 -8.85 -5.40 -1.78
CA VAL A 54 -8.36 -4.47 -0.73
C VAL A 54 -7.20 -5.08 0.05
N THR A 55 -7.26 -6.38 0.36
CA THR A 55 -6.24 -7.07 1.15
C THR A 55 -4.94 -7.13 0.37
N GLU A 56 -5.00 -7.62 -0.88
CA GLU A 56 -3.85 -7.73 -1.78
C GLU A 56 -3.28 -6.36 -2.12
N GLY A 57 -4.13 -5.40 -2.46
CA GLY A 57 -3.71 -4.05 -2.82
C GLY A 57 -2.99 -3.35 -1.66
N VAL A 58 -3.55 -3.39 -0.44
CA VAL A 58 -2.90 -2.82 0.75
C VAL A 58 -1.60 -3.54 1.06
N LYS A 59 -1.55 -4.88 0.93
CA LYS A 59 -0.33 -5.66 1.10
C LYS A 59 0.77 -5.21 0.13
N ASP A 60 0.42 -5.06 -1.14
CA ASP A 60 1.34 -4.69 -2.22
C ASP A 60 1.84 -3.24 -2.06
N VAL A 61 0.95 -2.29 -1.73
CA VAL A 61 1.33 -0.91 -1.37
C VAL A 61 2.30 -0.91 -0.18
N TYR A 62 2.02 -1.70 0.86
CA TYR A 62 2.87 -1.79 2.03
C TYR A 62 4.27 -2.31 1.67
N VAL A 63 4.37 -3.39 0.91
CA VAL A 63 5.65 -3.95 0.45
C VAL A 63 6.42 -2.94 -0.40
N GLY A 64 5.75 -2.28 -1.35
CA GLY A 64 6.36 -1.24 -2.18
C GLY A 64 6.91 -0.07 -1.38
N ALA A 65 6.14 0.44 -0.42
CA ALA A 65 6.54 1.54 0.43
C ALA A 65 7.73 1.18 1.34
N VAL A 66 7.71 0.00 1.97
CA VAL A 66 8.84 -0.46 2.79
C VAL A 66 10.09 -0.64 1.94
N LYS A 67 9.96 -1.28 0.78
CA LYS A 67 11.08 -1.49 -0.13
C LYS A 67 11.72 -0.16 -0.55
N ALA A 68 10.90 0.83 -0.90
CA ALA A 68 11.37 2.17 -1.24
C ALA A 68 12.14 2.84 -0.11
N LEU A 69 11.63 2.80 1.12
CA LEU A 69 12.30 3.39 2.28
C LEU A 69 13.60 2.66 2.62
N THR A 70 13.62 1.32 2.52
CA THR A 70 14.85 0.53 2.71
C THR A 70 15.90 0.87 1.65
N GLU A 71 15.49 0.99 0.39
CA GLU A 71 16.38 1.42 -0.70
C GLU A 71 16.85 2.87 -0.54
N ALA A 72 16.05 3.73 0.11
CA ALA A 72 16.43 5.08 0.48
C ALA A 72 17.39 5.15 1.69
N GLY A 73 17.79 4.00 2.25
CA GLY A 73 18.80 3.90 3.31
C GLY A 73 18.25 3.73 4.71
N LYS A 74 16.92 3.58 4.89
CA LYS A 74 16.36 3.19 6.19
C LYS A 74 16.58 1.70 6.46
N THR A 75 16.62 1.31 7.73
CA THR A 75 16.55 -0.11 8.06
C THR A 75 15.16 -0.65 7.76
N THR A 76 15.06 -1.95 7.46
CA THR A 76 13.77 -2.61 7.22
C THR A 76 12.81 -2.42 8.40
N GLU A 77 13.32 -2.44 9.63
CA GLU A 77 12.52 -2.22 10.85
C GLU A 77 11.94 -0.80 10.90
N GLU A 78 12.76 0.24 10.70
CA GLU A 78 12.30 1.63 10.66
C GLU A 78 11.29 1.88 9.53
N ALA A 79 11.54 1.31 8.36
CA ALA A 79 10.63 1.39 7.22
C ALA A 79 9.28 0.73 7.53
N ILE A 80 9.29 -0.46 8.15
CA ILE A 80 8.07 -1.15 8.58
C ILE A 80 7.30 -0.31 9.61
N GLU A 81 7.96 0.26 10.60
CA GLU A 81 7.30 1.08 11.62
C GLU A 81 6.65 2.33 11.01
N GLU A 82 7.36 3.03 10.14
CA GLU A 82 6.85 4.24 9.48
C GLU A 82 5.64 3.93 8.58
N VAL A 83 5.77 2.93 7.71
CA VAL A 83 4.68 2.52 6.80
C VAL A 83 3.49 1.99 7.60
N SER A 84 3.71 1.24 8.70
CA SER A 84 2.65 0.80 9.61
C SER A 84 1.85 1.97 10.17
N SER A 85 2.55 2.98 10.67
CA SER A 85 1.92 4.16 11.25
C SER A 85 1.08 4.90 10.21
N LYS A 86 1.64 5.11 9.01
CA LYS A 86 0.95 5.77 7.90
C LYS A 86 -0.24 4.98 7.38
N ALA A 87 -0.13 3.65 7.30
CA ALA A 87 -1.21 2.76 6.89
C ALA A 87 -2.35 2.74 7.92
N ALA A 88 -2.03 2.70 9.21
CA ALA A 88 -3.03 2.80 10.28
C ALA A 88 -3.76 4.16 10.23
N GLY A 89 -3.03 5.24 9.96
CA GLY A 89 -3.61 6.56 9.73
C GLY A 89 -4.55 6.60 8.53
N ALA A 90 -4.19 5.96 7.42
CA ALA A 90 -5.07 5.85 6.25
C ALA A 90 -6.34 5.07 6.57
N ILE A 91 -6.23 3.92 7.24
CA ILE A 91 -7.38 3.09 7.64
C ILE A 91 -8.29 3.85 8.61
N GLY A 92 -7.71 4.58 9.57
CA GLY A 92 -8.46 5.37 10.54
C GLY A 92 -9.22 6.55 9.92
N LYS A 93 -8.79 7.05 8.74
CA LYS A 93 -9.50 8.11 8.00
C LYS A 93 -10.70 7.58 7.20
N ILE A 94 -10.84 6.27 7.03
CA ILE A 94 -11.99 5.68 6.34
C ILE A 94 -13.20 5.77 7.27
N SER A 95 -14.31 6.30 6.74
CA SER A 95 -15.58 6.46 7.48
C SER A 95 -16.04 5.15 8.14
N GLU A 96 -16.56 5.23 9.38
CA GLU A 96 -17.01 4.09 10.21
C GLU A 96 -17.90 3.10 9.44
N ASP A 97 -18.78 3.60 8.57
CA ASP A 97 -19.72 2.80 7.77
C ASP A 97 -19.03 1.80 6.82
N SER A 98 -17.80 2.08 6.38
CA SER A 98 -16.99 1.17 5.54
C SER A 98 -15.92 0.43 6.35
N MET A 99 -15.77 0.73 7.63
CA MET A 99 -14.61 0.34 8.43
C MET A 99 -14.63 -1.15 8.82
N GLU A 100 -15.81 -1.75 8.99
CA GLU A 100 -15.91 -3.14 9.42
C GLU A 100 -15.31 -4.11 8.39
N THR A 101 -15.64 -3.97 7.12
CA THR A 101 -15.18 -4.91 6.08
C THR A 101 -13.87 -4.45 5.44
N VAL A 102 -13.82 -3.19 5.00
CA VAL A 102 -12.66 -2.64 4.27
C VAL A 102 -11.49 -2.39 5.21
N GLY A 103 -11.76 -1.86 6.42
CA GLY A 103 -10.73 -1.65 7.43
C GLY A 103 -10.14 -2.97 7.93
N SER A 104 -10.95 -4.03 8.06
CA SER A 104 -10.45 -5.37 8.40
C SER A 104 -9.59 -5.99 7.29
N ALA A 105 -10.02 -5.86 6.03
CA ALA A 105 -9.23 -6.32 4.88
C ALA A 105 -7.89 -5.58 4.77
N ALA A 106 -7.90 -4.25 4.92
CA ALA A 106 -6.68 -3.44 4.92
C ALA A 106 -5.74 -3.82 6.07
N LYS A 107 -6.26 -3.97 7.30
CA LYS A 107 -5.46 -4.45 8.45
C LYS A 107 -4.83 -5.80 8.17
N LYS A 108 -5.60 -6.73 7.61
CA LYS A 108 -5.12 -8.06 7.23
C LYS A 108 -3.99 -7.97 6.20
N GLY A 109 -4.13 -7.16 5.15
CA GLY A 109 -3.09 -6.95 4.14
C GLY A 109 -1.79 -6.42 4.73
N ILE A 110 -1.86 -5.51 5.70
CA ILE A 110 -0.68 -5.02 6.45
C ILE A 110 -0.01 -6.15 7.23
N GLU A 111 -0.77 -6.98 7.95
CA GLU A 111 -0.21 -8.10 8.71
C GLU A 111 0.47 -9.13 7.80
N GLU A 112 -0.15 -9.45 6.65
CA GLU A 112 0.43 -10.34 5.65
C GLU A 112 1.73 -9.75 5.08
N ALA A 113 1.74 -8.46 4.73
CA ALA A 113 2.94 -7.77 4.24
C ALA A 113 4.08 -7.79 5.27
N LYS A 114 3.77 -7.55 6.55
CA LYS A 114 4.75 -7.67 7.65
C LYS A 114 5.30 -9.08 7.76
N GLY A 115 4.45 -10.10 7.61
CA GLY A 115 4.87 -11.50 7.60
C GLY A 115 5.85 -11.82 6.46
N VAL A 116 5.63 -11.23 5.28
CA VAL A 116 6.53 -11.34 4.13
C VAL A 116 7.86 -10.62 4.39
N LEU A 117 7.82 -9.37 4.87
CA LEU A 117 9.00 -8.54 5.09
C LEU A 117 9.86 -8.97 6.29
N LYS A 118 9.26 -9.67 7.27
CA LYS A 118 9.99 -10.27 8.40
C LYS A 118 10.70 -11.58 8.03
N LYS A 119 10.31 -12.23 6.94
CA LYS A 119 11.13 -13.31 6.38
C LYS A 119 12.36 -12.67 5.75
N PRO A 120 13.57 -13.22 5.94
CA PRO A 120 14.71 -12.74 5.18
C PRO A 120 14.35 -12.82 3.70
N LEU A 121 14.43 -11.69 3.00
CA LEU A 121 14.40 -11.65 1.54
C LEU A 121 15.61 -12.49 1.10
N GLN A 122 15.39 -13.78 0.83
CA GLN A 122 16.44 -14.71 0.41
C GLN A 122 16.83 -14.45 -1.04
#